data_AF-E9SHI3-F1
#
_entry.id   AF-E9SHI3-F1
#
_cell.length_a   1.000
_cell.length_b   1.000
_cell.length_c   1.000
_cell.angle_alpha   90.00
_cell.angle_beta   90.00
_cell.angle_gamma   90.00
#
_symmetry.space_group_name_H-M   'P 1'
#
loop_
_entity.id
_entity.type
_entity.pdbx_description
1 polymer ?
#
loop_
_entity_poly.entity_id
_entity_poly.type
_entity_poly.pdbx_seq_one_letter_code
_entity_poly.pdbx_strand_id
1 'polypeptide(L)'
;MADIFPFDDPQDTAVFTCCHVTDGGRQILYVSHDDDGYWQFLCGGQHCEEDARLVSLRYIYKLDNTVGAMAVLGRGQSAERSAVGEKWVVL
;
A
#
# COMPACT_ATOMS: atom_id res chain seq x y z
N MET A 1 -17.07 -15.11 7.22
CA MET A 1 -15.81 -14.83 7.93
C MET A 1 -15.56 -13.35 7.75
N ALA A 2 -15.42 -12.57 8.83
CA ALA A 2 -15.12 -11.16 8.70
C ALA A 2 -13.79 -11.01 7.96
N ASP A 3 -13.73 -10.15 6.95
CA ASP A 3 -12.48 -9.72 6.35
C ASP A 3 -11.65 -9.07 7.47
N ILE A 4 -10.70 -9.82 8.04
CA ILE A 4 -9.86 -9.36 9.14
C ILE A 4 -8.90 -8.33 8.54
N PHE A 5 -9.23 -7.06 8.71
CA PHE A 5 -8.36 -5.95 8.38
C PHE A 5 -7.15 -5.97 9.33
N PRO A 6 -5.92 -6.20 8.84
CA PRO A 6 -4.78 -6.56 9.68
C PRO A 6 -3.96 -5.37 10.18
N PHE A 7 -4.28 -4.14 9.76
CA PHE A 7 -3.57 -2.95 10.18
C PHE A 7 -4.10 -2.44 11.52
N ASP A 8 -3.19 -1.95 12.36
CA ASP A 8 -3.54 -1.28 13.63
C ASP A 8 -4.17 0.10 13.40
N ASP A 9 -3.87 0.72 12.25
CA ASP A 9 -4.46 2.00 11.84
C ASP A 9 -5.96 1.87 11.52
N PRO A 10 -6.76 2.94 11.73
CA PRO A 10 -8.15 2.96 11.29
C PRO A 10 -8.33 2.64 9.80
N GLN A 11 -9.44 1.99 9.45
CA GLN A 11 -9.77 1.65 8.06
C GLN A 11 -9.89 2.88 7.14
N ASP A 12 -10.27 4.02 7.71
CA ASP A 12 -10.42 5.32 7.06
C ASP A 12 -9.13 6.16 7.06
N THR A 13 -8.03 5.64 7.61
CA THR A 13 -6.70 6.29 7.54
C THR A 13 -6.37 6.64 6.09
N ALA A 14 -5.96 7.90 5.89
CA ALA A 14 -5.57 8.40 4.58
C ALA A 14 -4.19 7.84 4.20
N VAL A 15 -4.11 7.27 3.00
CA VAL A 15 -2.89 6.65 2.47
C VAL A 15 -2.60 7.17 1.07
N PHE A 16 -1.32 7.35 0.79
CA PHE A 16 -0.86 7.77 -0.53
C PHE A 16 -0.78 6.57 -1.47
N THR A 17 -1.21 6.78 -2.71
CA THR A 17 -1.09 5.80 -3.79
C THR A 17 -0.91 6.54 -5.11
N CYS A 18 -0.90 5.81 -6.23
CA CYS A 18 -0.84 6.41 -7.55
C CYS A 18 -2.09 6.10 -8.40
N CYS A 19 -2.33 6.95 -9.39
CA CYS A 19 -3.38 6.81 -10.39
C CYS A 19 -3.27 5.48 -11.15
N HIS A 20 -2.05 4.96 -11.33
CA HIS A 20 -1.84 3.67 -11.97
C HIS A 20 -2.47 2.50 -11.21
N VAL A 21 -2.47 2.54 -9.88
CA VAL A 21 -3.08 1.52 -9.02
C VAL A 21 -4.60 1.68 -8.97
N THR A 22 -5.06 2.92 -8.82
CA THR A 22 -6.48 3.25 -8.61
C THR A 22 -7.30 3.22 -9.90
N ASP A 23 -6.82 3.90 -10.94
CA ASP A 23 -7.50 4.08 -12.23
C ASP A 23 -6.95 3.12 -13.29
N GLY A 24 -5.64 2.85 -13.25
CA GLY A 24 -4.92 2.05 -14.25
C GLY A 24 -4.90 0.54 -14.03
N GLY A 25 -5.41 0.06 -12.89
CA GLY A 25 -5.45 -1.38 -12.54
C GLY A 25 -4.08 -2.03 -12.35
N ARG A 26 -3.00 -1.25 -12.20
CA ARG A 26 -1.68 -1.78 -11.88
C ARG A 26 -1.65 -2.33 -10.46
N GLN A 27 -0.80 -3.32 -10.29
CA GLN A 27 -0.58 -3.99 -9.02
C GLN A 27 0.24 -3.12 -8.06
N ILE A 28 0.00 -3.27 -6.76
CA ILE A 28 0.82 -2.65 -5.71
C ILE A 28 2.09 -3.48 -5.57
N LEU A 29 3.24 -2.89 -5.85
CA LEU A 29 4.54 -3.58 -5.81
C LEU A 29 5.49 -3.00 -4.77
N TYR A 30 5.15 -1.83 -4.22
CA TYR A 30 5.95 -1.15 -3.22
C TYR A 30 5.03 -0.61 -2.12
N VAL A 31 5.44 -0.79 -0.87
CA VAL A 31 4.76 -0.29 0.32
C VAL A 31 5.78 0.44 1.18
N SER A 32 5.45 1.64 1.63
CA SER A 32 6.21 2.38 2.64
C SER A 32 5.31 2.72 3.81
N HIS A 33 5.83 2.57 5.02
CA HIS A 33 5.29 3.17 6.23
C HIS A 33 6.26 4.26 6.65
N ASP A 34 6.00 5.49 6.26
CA ASP A 34 6.92 6.60 6.48
C ASP A 34 7.08 6.90 7.99
N ASP A 35 8.16 7.61 8.34
CA ASP A 35 8.45 8.01 9.72
C ASP A 35 7.33 8.83 10.37
N ASP A 36 6.62 9.62 9.56
CA ASP A 36 5.48 10.43 9.99
C ASP A 36 4.19 9.61 10.24
N GLY A 37 4.24 8.29 9.98
CA GLY A 37 3.12 7.36 10.19
C GLY A 37 2.13 7.29 9.02
N TYR A 38 2.46 7.88 7.87
CA TYR A 38 1.67 7.73 6.66
C TYR A 38 2.04 6.46 5.92
N TRP A 39 1.03 5.80 5.35
CA TRP A 39 1.23 4.68 4.46
C TRP A 39 1.26 5.14 3.00
N GLN A 40 2.17 4.55 2.23
CA GLN A 40 2.23 4.69 0.78
C GLN A 40 2.14 3.32 0.11
N PHE A 41 1.30 3.19 -0.91
CA PHE A 41 1.13 1.97 -1.70
C PHE A 41 1.26 2.29 -3.19
N LEU A 42 2.36 1.88 -3.81
CA LEU A 42 2.76 2.30 -5.16
C LEU A 42 2.94 1.12 -6.10
N CYS A 43 2.84 1.37 -7.41
CA CYS A 43 2.97 0.32 -8.43
C CYS A 43 4.42 -0.07 -8.76
N GLY A 44 5.42 0.42 -8.00
CA GLY A 44 6.85 0.17 -8.24
C GLY A 44 7.41 0.80 -9.53
N GLY A 45 6.61 1.62 -10.22
CA GLY A 45 7.02 2.33 -11.44
C GLY A 45 7.58 3.72 -11.16
N GLN A 46 7.77 4.47 -12.24
CA GLN A 46 8.06 5.91 -12.15
C GLN A 46 6.75 6.68 -11.90
N HIS A 47 6.82 7.67 -11.01
CA HIS A 47 5.69 8.51 -10.61
C HIS A 47 6.09 9.98 -10.66
N CYS A 48 5.16 10.85 -11.04
CA CYS A 48 5.23 12.29 -10.79
C CYS A 48 4.17 12.72 -9.77
N GLU A 49 4.22 13.98 -9.33
CA GLU A 49 3.26 14.52 -8.35
C GLU A 49 1.80 14.43 -8.84
N GLU A 50 1.57 14.54 -10.15
CA GLU A 50 0.25 14.46 -10.78
C GLU A 50 -0.38 13.05 -10.69
N ASP A 51 0.46 12.03 -10.56
CA ASP A 51 0.03 10.64 -10.39
C ASP A 51 -0.44 10.36 -8.97
N ALA A 52 -0.07 11.19 -8.00
CA ALA A 52 -0.40 10.96 -6.60
C ALA A 52 -1.92 10.97 -6.38
N ARG A 53 -2.38 10.04 -5.56
CA ARG A 53 -3.77 9.91 -5.13
C ARG A 53 -3.79 9.69 -3.62
N LEU A 54 -4.81 10.24 -2.97
CA LEU A 54 -5.09 10.03 -1.55
C LEU A 54 -6.37 9.22 -1.42
N VAL A 55 -6.29 8.05 -0.81
CA VAL A 55 -7.42 7.14 -0.62
C VAL A 55 -7.42 6.62 0.82
N SER A 56 -8.49 5.93 1.23
CA SER A 56 -8.50 5.24 2.53
C SER A 56 -7.69 3.95 2.50
N LEU A 57 -7.05 3.57 3.61
CA LEU A 57 -6.34 2.29 3.76
C LEU A 57 -7.25 1.09 3.45
N ARG A 58 -8.52 1.16 3.84
CA ARG A 58 -9.54 0.14 3.47
C ARG A 58 -9.75 0.02 1.96
N TYR A 59 -9.68 1.12 1.21
CA TYR A 59 -9.82 1.09 -0.25
C TYR A 59 -8.66 0.29 -0.86
N ILE A 60 -7.43 0.57 -0.42
CA ILE A 60 -6.24 -0.18 -0.83
C ILE A 60 -6.36 -1.66 -0.46
N TYR A 61 -6.72 -1.97 0.79
CA TYR A 61 -6.84 -3.36 1.23
C TYR A 61 -7.94 -4.14 0.46
N LYS A 62 -9.01 -3.47 0.06
CA LYS A 62 -10.04 -4.07 -0.81
C LYS A 62 -9.57 -4.28 -2.25
N LEU A 63 -8.71 -3.38 -2.75
CA LEU A 63 -8.11 -3.47 -4.08
C LEU A 63 -7.10 -4.63 -4.13
N ASP A 64 -6.30 -4.77 -3.08
CA ASP A 64 -5.31 -5.84 -2.95
C ASP A 64 -5.15 -6.23 -1.48
N ASN A 65 -5.73 -7.37 -1.10
CA ASN A 65 -5.68 -7.85 0.28
C ASN A 65 -4.30 -8.40 0.69
N THR A 66 -3.41 -8.67 -0.27
CA THR A 66 -2.09 -9.24 -0.01
C THR A 66 -1.14 -8.23 0.64
N VAL A 67 -1.45 -6.94 0.52
CA VAL A 67 -0.76 -5.86 1.26
C VAL A 67 -0.99 -5.96 2.77
N GLY A 68 -1.99 -6.71 3.22
CA GLY A 68 -2.22 -6.96 4.64
C GLY A 68 -1.05 -7.64 5.34
N ALA A 69 -0.20 -8.37 4.61
CA ALA A 69 1.04 -8.92 5.16
C ALA A 69 2.02 -7.82 5.59
N MET A 70 1.91 -6.61 5.03
CA MET A 70 2.77 -5.47 5.31
C MET A 70 2.33 -4.67 6.53
N ALA A 71 1.23 -5.03 7.19
CA ALA A 71 0.83 -4.42 8.48
C ALA A 71 1.90 -4.58 9.58
N VAL A 72 2.85 -5.51 9.41
CA VAL A 72 3.99 -5.70 10.32
C VAL A 72 5.11 -4.66 10.14
N LEU A 73 5.05 -3.84 9.08
CA LEU A 73 6.04 -2.79 8.85
C LEU A 73 5.89 -1.70 9.91
N GLY A 74 6.95 -1.47 10.67
CA GLY A 74 7.09 -0.31 11.52
C GLY A 74 7.31 0.97 10.72
N ARG A 75 7.23 2.12 11.41
CA ARG A 75 7.53 3.43 10.83
C ARG A 75 8.97 3.50 10.33
N GLY A 76 9.17 4.19 9.22
CA GLY A 76 10.44 4.28 8.50
C GLY A 76 10.80 3.02 7.70
N GLN A 77 9.94 2.00 7.67
CA GLN A 77 10.21 0.77 6.93
C GLN A 77 9.46 0.72 5.61
N SER A 78 10.03 0.00 4.66
CA SER A 78 9.43 -0.21 3.35
C SER A 78 9.59 -1.67 2.92
N ALA A 79 8.76 -2.09 1.98
CA ALA A 79 8.87 -3.39 1.36
C ALA A 79 8.51 -3.35 -0.12
N GLU A 80 9.11 -4.22 -0.89
CA GLU A 80 8.85 -4.36 -2.32
C GLU A 80 8.63 -5.82 -2.72
N ARG A 81 8.00 -6.03 -3.87
CA ARG A 81 7.85 -7.34 -4.51
C ARG A 81 7.86 -7.20 -6.02
N SER A 82 8.19 -8.29 -6.71
CA SER A 82 8.24 -8.32 -8.17
C SER A 82 6.85 -8.42 -8.83
N ALA A 83 5.88 -9.07 -8.19
CA ALA A 83 4.51 -9.22 -8.68
C ALA A 83 3.52 -9.56 -7.54
N VAL A 84 2.20 -9.42 -7.78
CA VAL A 84 1.18 -9.91 -6.84
C VAL A 84 1.31 -11.40 -6.61
N GLY A 85 1.33 -11.80 -5.34
CA GLY A 85 1.50 -13.20 -4.91
C GLY A 85 2.96 -13.61 -4.65
N GLU A 86 3.92 -12.81 -5.13
CA GLU A 86 5.34 -13.00 -4.78
C GLU A 86 5.64 -12.51 -3.37
N LYS A 87 6.75 -12.98 -2.82
CA LYS A 87 7.19 -12.61 -1.47
C LYS A 87 7.58 -11.14 -1.42
N TRP A 88 7.11 -10.46 -0.37
CA TRP A 88 7.59 -9.14 0.00
C TRP A 88 9.01 -9.22 0.56
N VAL A 89 9.86 -8.29 0.14
CA VAL A 89 11.22 -8.06 0.63
C VAL A 89 11.21 -6.76 1.40
N VAL A 90 11.45 -6.83 2.71
CA VAL A 90 11.60 -5.63 3.56
C VAL A 90 12.96 -5.00 3.26
N LEU A 91 12.97 -3.68 3.10
CA LEU A 91 14.15 -2.86 2.83
C LEU A 91 14.82 -2.36 4.11
#